data_AF-A0A843YBD4-F1
#
_entry.id   AF-A0A843YBD4-F1
#
_cell.length_a   1.000
_cell.length_b   1.000
_cell.length_c   1.000
_cell.angle_alpha   90.00
_cell.angle_beta   90.00
_cell.angle_gamma   90.00
#
_symmetry.space_group_name_H-M   'P 1'
#
loop_
_entity.id
_entity.type
_entity.pdbx_description
1 polymer ?
#
loop_
_entity_poly.entity_id
_entity_poly.type
_entity_poly.pdbx_seq_one_letter_code
_entity_poly.pdbx_strand_id
1 'polypeptide(L)'
;MRTRLGIKVHGFLERRFPERRIFVKSDNDTRFIRLRSETQLVAAIGVTAVVTWSIVASAIVLMDSIGAGNFREQAKRDQVTYRARLNAISVERDDRAAEALAAQERFNAALVQISAMQSELLASETRRRELETGIDVIQTTLRKTMQERETARQELADLQETAQDSTAAQQASVTLPAQIKFVADALSETALERDEILADARSALEERDELQLEMRLMEERNDQIFRQLEEAMEISVEPLDKMFRQAGMPPEHIIEQVRRGYDGQGGPLVPLALSTSGGVADADALRANDLLAKLSQLNLYRLAAERAPFSEPVVRGSSRLTSGFGFRRHPITGGRRMHHGIDLAGRHGTDIYATADGVVSFAGWQSGYGRIVIIKHDFGIETRYAHNSNIRVKVGQRVSRGDHIADMGNTGRSTGTHLHYEVRVNGKAVNPMIYIKAARNVF
;
A
#
# COMPACT_ATOMS: atom_id res chain seq x y z
N MET A 1 -64.86 53.98 -60.08
CA MET A 1 -65.95 53.06 -59.67
C MET A 1 -65.67 52.56 -58.25
N ARG A 2 -66.38 53.08 -57.23
CA ARG A 2 -66.34 52.46 -55.89
C ARG A 2 -67.25 51.23 -55.93
N THR A 3 -66.68 50.07 -55.67
CA THR A 3 -67.39 48.78 -55.64
C THR A 3 -68.55 48.82 -54.63
N ARG A 4 -69.65 48.10 -54.89
CA ARG A 4 -70.83 48.04 -53.98
C ARG A 4 -70.46 47.72 -52.52
N LEU A 5 -69.33 47.05 -52.29
CA LEU A 5 -68.77 46.78 -50.98
C LEU A 5 -68.28 48.05 -50.25
N GLY A 6 -67.57 48.94 -50.94
CA GLY A 6 -67.01 50.16 -50.34
C GLY A 6 -68.09 51.11 -49.80
N ILE A 7 -69.26 51.16 -50.46
CA ILE A 7 -70.39 51.98 -50.01
C ILE A 7 -71.04 51.40 -48.75
N LYS A 8 -71.22 50.08 -48.67
CA LYS A 8 -71.74 49.41 -47.46
C LYS A 8 -70.79 49.54 -46.27
N VAL A 9 -69.49 49.40 -46.51
CA VAL A 9 -68.45 49.55 -45.47
C VAL A 9 -68.38 50.99 -44.97
N HIS A 10 -68.47 51.98 -45.85
CA HIS A 10 -68.46 53.39 -45.47
C HIS A 10 -69.69 53.77 -44.63
N GLY A 11 -70.90 53.34 -45.04
CA GLY A 11 -72.12 53.60 -44.27
C GLY A 11 -72.17 52.89 -42.91
N PHE A 12 -71.53 51.73 -42.78
CA PHE A 12 -71.36 51.06 -41.49
C PHE A 12 -70.37 51.79 -40.57
N LEU A 13 -69.25 52.25 -41.13
CA LEU A 13 -68.23 53.01 -40.40
C LEU A 13 -68.75 54.38 -39.92
N GLU A 14 -69.55 55.06 -40.74
CA GLU A 14 -70.12 56.37 -40.39
C GLU A 14 -71.15 56.27 -39.24
N ARG A 15 -71.88 55.14 -39.14
CA ARG A 15 -72.77 54.85 -37.99
C ARG A 15 -72.00 54.62 -36.68
N ARG A 16 -70.83 53.97 -36.73
CA ARG A 16 -70.07 53.61 -35.51
C ARG A 16 -69.03 54.66 -35.10
N PHE A 17 -68.49 55.38 -36.09
CA PHE A 17 -67.50 56.45 -35.96
C PHE A 17 -67.95 57.66 -36.80
N PRO A 18 -68.91 58.45 -36.30
CA PRO A 18 -69.38 59.64 -37.01
C PRO A 18 -68.24 60.65 -37.17
N GLU A 19 -68.26 61.43 -38.25
CA GLU A 19 -67.28 62.50 -38.44
C GLU A 19 -67.34 63.48 -37.26
N ARG A 20 -66.19 63.72 -36.63
CA ARG A 20 -66.07 64.68 -35.53
C ARG A 20 -65.13 65.79 -35.95
N ARG A 21 -65.51 67.03 -35.64
CA ARG A 21 -64.67 68.20 -35.83
C ARG A 21 -64.19 68.64 -34.47
N ILE A 22 -62.88 68.58 -34.26
CA ILE A 22 -62.26 69.09 -33.04
C ILE A 22 -61.78 70.50 -33.37
N PHE A 23 -62.26 71.47 -32.60
CA PHE A 23 -61.83 72.85 -32.69
C PHE A 23 -60.76 73.07 -31.63
N VAL A 24 -59.54 73.34 -32.07
CA VAL A 24 -58.44 73.70 -31.17
C VAL A 24 -58.29 75.21 -31.24
N LYS A 25 -58.63 75.87 -30.13
CA LYS A 25 -58.50 77.32 -29.98
C LYS A 25 -57.14 77.62 -29.35
N SER A 26 -56.33 78.41 -30.03
CA SER A 26 -55.14 79.06 -29.48
C SER A 26 -55.40 80.56 -29.40
N ASP A 27 -54.66 81.30 -28.57
CA ASP A 27 -54.95 82.70 -28.22
C ASP A 27 -55.04 83.66 -29.43
N ASN A 28 -54.53 83.27 -30.60
CA ASN A 28 -54.60 84.06 -31.84
C ASN A 28 -55.23 83.37 -33.07
N ASP A 29 -55.67 82.11 -32.98
CA ASP A 29 -56.31 81.41 -34.13
C ASP A 29 -57.15 80.20 -33.70
N THR A 30 -58.22 79.89 -34.45
CA THR A 30 -59.05 78.70 -34.24
C THR A 30 -58.91 77.75 -35.41
N ARG A 31 -58.13 76.67 -35.22
CA ARG A 31 -57.96 75.63 -36.25
C ARG A 31 -58.90 74.47 -35.97
N PHE A 32 -59.59 73.99 -36.99
CA PHE A 32 -60.41 72.78 -36.89
C PHE A 32 -59.74 71.61 -37.58
N ILE A 33 -59.75 70.45 -36.92
CA ILE A 33 -59.29 69.19 -37.49
C ILE A 33 -60.53 68.33 -37.74
N ARG A 34 -60.75 67.94 -39.00
CA ARG A 34 -61.81 67.00 -39.38
C ARG A 34 -61.28 65.58 -39.22
N LEU A 35 -61.79 64.86 -38.23
CA LEU A 35 -61.51 63.44 -38.05
C LEU A 35 -62.51 62.63 -38.87
N ARG A 36 -62.05 62.16 -40.04
CA ARG A 36 -62.80 61.24 -40.91
C ARG A 36 -62.99 59.90 -40.20
N SER A 37 -64.08 59.20 -40.48
CA SER A 37 -64.39 57.88 -39.88
C SER A 37 -63.25 56.86 -40.04
N GLU A 38 -62.57 56.87 -41.19
CA GLU A 38 -61.41 56.02 -41.46
C GLU A 38 -60.21 56.32 -40.52
N THR A 39 -59.94 57.60 -40.26
CA THR A 39 -58.85 58.02 -39.35
C THR A 39 -59.15 57.69 -37.89
N GLN A 40 -60.42 57.78 -37.47
CA GLN A 40 -60.84 57.40 -36.12
C GLN A 40 -60.73 55.89 -35.90
N LEU A 41 -61.06 55.08 -36.92
CA LEU A 41 -60.91 53.63 -36.86
C LEU A 41 -59.44 53.21 -36.72
N VAL A 42 -58.56 53.77 -37.53
CA VAL A 42 -57.11 53.48 -37.47
C VAL A 42 -56.55 53.89 -36.11
N ALA A 43 -56.96 55.06 -35.59
CA ALA A 43 -56.56 55.49 -34.24
C ALA A 43 -57.06 54.55 -33.15
N ALA A 44 -58.31 54.09 -33.23
CA ALA A 44 -58.88 53.14 -32.26
C ALA A 44 -58.18 51.77 -32.29
N ILE A 45 -57.88 51.26 -33.49
CA ILE A 45 -57.10 50.02 -33.67
C ILE A 45 -55.68 50.19 -33.13
N GLY A 46 -55.04 51.32 -33.41
CA GLY A 46 -53.70 51.62 -32.89
C GLY A 46 -53.67 51.68 -31.36
N VAL A 47 -54.62 52.38 -30.74
CA VAL A 47 -54.73 52.46 -29.27
C VAL A 47 -54.99 51.09 -28.65
N THR A 48 -55.91 50.30 -29.21
CA THR A 48 -56.18 48.95 -28.69
C THR A 48 -54.97 48.04 -28.84
N ALA A 49 -54.26 48.08 -29.97
CA ALA A 49 -53.04 47.30 -30.16
C ALA A 49 -51.95 47.67 -29.13
N VAL A 50 -51.75 48.96 -28.85
CA VAL A 50 -50.77 49.41 -27.85
C VAL A 50 -51.17 48.97 -26.44
N VAL A 51 -52.45 49.06 -26.07
CA VAL A 51 -52.93 48.62 -24.76
C VAL A 51 -52.78 47.11 -24.61
N THR A 52 -53.18 46.33 -25.62
CA THR A 52 -53.02 44.87 -25.61
C THR A 52 -51.54 44.48 -25.51
N TRP A 53 -50.68 45.15 -26.28
CA TRP A 53 -49.23 44.93 -26.21
C TRP A 53 -48.68 45.22 -24.81
N SER A 54 -49.07 46.35 -24.21
CA SER A 54 -48.63 46.75 -22.88
C SER A 54 -49.04 45.71 -21.82
N ILE A 55 -50.27 45.21 -21.87
CA ILE A 55 -50.76 44.17 -20.96
C ILE A 55 -49.94 42.88 -21.10
N VAL A 56 -49.70 42.42 -22.33
CA VAL A 56 -48.91 41.21 -22.60
C VAL A 56 -47.46 41.38 -22.14
N ALA A 57 -46.84 42.53 -22.44
CA ALA A 57 -45.49 42.84 -22.01
C ALA A 57 -45.36 42.88 -20.48
N SER A 58 -46.30 43.54 -19.79
CA SER A 58 -46.33 43.57 -18.33
C SER A 58 -46.53 42.17 -17.72
N ALA A 59 -47.37 41.32 -18.31
CA ALA A 59 -47.58 39.96 -17.85
C ALA A 59 -46.32 39.10 -17.98
N ILE A 60 -45.59 39.21 -19.10
CA ILE A 60 -44.32 38.50 -19.32
C ILE A 60 -43.27 38.93 -18.28
N VAL A 61 -43.12 40.24 -18.05
CA VAL A 61 -42.17 40.76 -17.06
C VAL A 61 -42.51 40.29 -15.64
N LEU A 62 -43.80 40.27 -15.28
CA LEU A 62 -44.25 39.76 -13.98
C LEU A 62 -43.95 38.25 -13.83
N MET A 63 -44.21 37.45 -14.86
CA MET A 63 -43.94 36.01 -14.85
C MET A 63 -42.45 35.71 -14.68
N ASP A 64 -41.58 36.46 -15.35
CA ASP A 64 -40.12 36.31 -15.25
C ASP A 64 -39.59 36.79 -13.89
N SER A 65 -40.18 37.84 -13.31
CA SER A 65 -39.81 38.36 -11.99
C SER A 65 -40.12 37.38 -10.85
N ILE A 66 -41.19 36.59 -10.97
CA ILE A 66 -41.58 35.57 -9.99
C ILE A 66 -40.69 34.32 -10.14
N GLY A 67 -40.24 33.99 -11.36
CA GLY A 67 -39.33 32.88 -11.63
C GLY A 67 -37.89 33.12 -11.18
N ALA A 68 -37.38 34.36 -11.28
CA ALA A 68 -35.98 34.69 -10.99
C ALA A 68 -35.56 34.48 -9.52
N GLY A 69 -36.50 34.55 -8.56
CA GLY A 69 -36.22 34.30 -7.14
C GLY A 69 -35.85 32.84 -6.85
N ASN A 70 -36.47 31.89 -7.57
CA ASN A 70 -36.34 30.46 -7.30
C ASN A 70 -35.00 29.88 -7.78
N PHE A 71 -34.47 30.37 -8.91
CA PHE A 71 -33.20 29.89 -9.46
C PHE A 71 -32.00 30.21 -8.56
N ARG A 72 -31.96 31.38 -7.94
CA ARG A 72 -30.88 31.76 -7.01
C ARG A 72 -30.90 30.92 -5.74
N GLU A 73 -32.07 30.65 -5.18
CA GLU A 73 -32.19 29.77 -4.03
C GLU A 73 -31.88 28.31 -4.36
N GLN A 74 -32.32 27.83 -5.52
CA GLN A 74 -32.04 26.47 -5.96
C GLN A 74 -30.55 26.28 -6.24
N ALA A 75 -29.89 27.24 -6.90
CA ALA A 75 -28.44 27.23 -7.10
C ALA A 75 -27.67 27.23 -5.76
N LYS A 76 -28.15 27.98 -4.75
CA LYS A 76 -27.57 27.95 -3.39
C LYS A 76 -27.73 26.59 -2.73
N ARG A 77 -28.92 25.97 -2.82
CA ARG A 77 -29.17 24.62 -2.25
C ARG A 77 -28.28 23.57 -2.92
N ASP A 78 -28.21 23.59 -4.25
CA ASP A 78 -27.36 22.68 -5.02
C ASP A 78 -25.89 22.86 -4.65
N GLN A 79 -25.44 24.11 -4.47
CA GLN A 79 -24.08 24.39 -4.03
C GLN A 79 -23.79 23.86 -2.62
N VAL A 80 -24.75 23.97 -1.69
CA VAL A 80 -24.61 23.43 -0.32
C VAL A 80 -24.55 21.90 -0.34
N THR A 81 -25.44 21.23 -1.06
CA THR A 81 -25.43 19.77 -1.21
C THR A 81 -24.14 19.27 -1.85
N TYR A 82 -23.65 20.00 -2.85
CA TYR A 82 -22.39 19.69 -3.52
C TYR A 82 -21.18 19.83 -2.58
N ARG A 83 -21.14 20.89 -1.76
CA ARG A 83 -20.10 21.08 -0.74
C ARG A 83 -20.16 19.99 0.32
N ALA A 84 -21.35 19.62 0.79
CA ALA A 84 -21.53 18.53 1.74
C ALA A 84 -21.00 17.20 1.19
N ARG A 85 -21.31 16.87 -0.07
CA ARG A 85 -20.82 15.65 -0.73
C ARG A 85 -19.30 15.66 -0.94
N LEU A 86 -18.73 16.83 -1.29
CA LEU A 86 -17.29 17.00 -1.38
C LEU A 86 -16.60 16.74 -0.04
N ASN A 87 -17.12 17.30 1.04
CA ASN A 87 -16.58 17.12 2.37
C ASN A 87 -16.66 15.64 2.80
N ALA A 88 -17.79 14.96 2.53
CA ALA A 88 -17.94 13.55 2.83
C ALA A 88 -16.89 12.67 2.09
N ILE A 89 -16.65 12.95 0.80
CA ILE A 89 -15.63 12.22 0.03
C ILE A 89 -14.21 12.55 0.53
N SER A 90 -13.94 13.79 0.93
CA SER A 90 -12.64 14.15 1.51
C SER A 90 -12.39 13.38 2.80
N VAL A 91 -13.39 13.32 3.69
CA VAL A 91 -13.29 12.57 4.95
C VAL A 91 -13.05 11.09 4.67
N GLU A 92 -13.82 10.47 3.77
CA GLU A 92 -13.63 9.05 3.42
C GLU A 92 -12.22 8.80 2.84
N ARG A 93 -11.72 9.70 1.98
CA ARG A 93 -10.34 9.61 1.47
C ARG A 93 -9.32 9.69 2.60
N ASP A 94 -9.47 10.67 3.48
CA ASP A 94 -8.52 10.93 4.56
C ASP A 94 -8.51 9.76 5.57
N ASP A 95 -9.68 9.19 5.87
CA ASP A 95 -9.82 7.99 6.69
C ASP A 95 -9.15 6.78 6.04
N ARG A 96 -9.32 6.58 4.73
CA ARG A 96 -8.65 5.49 3.99
C ARG A 96 -7.14 5.68 3.89
N ALA A 97 -6.68 6.91 3.71
CA ALA A 97 -5.26 7.23 3.72
C ALA A 97 -4.65 6.96 5.10
N ALA A 98 -5.35 7.34 6.17
CA ALA A 98 -4.97 7.03 7.54
C ALA A 98 -4.98 5.52 7.82
N GLU A 99 -5.98 4.79 7.33
CA GLU A 99 -6.08 3.32 7.46
C GLU A 99 -4.91 2.63 6.76
N ALA A 100 -4.57 3.05 5.54
CA ALA A 100 -3.45 2.53 4.77
C ALA A 100 -2.10 2.86 5.42
N LEU A 101 -1.90 4.09 5.90
CA LEU A 101 -0.72 4.49 6.66
C LEU A 101 -0.58 3.66 7.94
N ALA A 102 -1.66 3.51 8.71
CA ALA A 102 -1.66 2.70 9.93
C ALA A 102 -1.42 1.22 9.65
N ALA A 103 -1.94 0.67 8.54
CA ALA A 103 -1.63 -0.69 8.10
C ALA A 103 -0.15 -0.84 7.74
N GLN A 104 0.42 0.13 7.04
CA GLN A 104 1.84 0.16 6.68
C GLN A 104 2.74 0.29 7.92
N GLU A 105 2.36 1.13 8.89
CA GLU A 105 3.06 1.25 10.17
C GLU A 105 3.02 -0.05 10.98
N ARG A 106 1.85 -0.68 11.11
CA ARG A 106 1.71 -1.99 11.77
C ARG A 106 2.56 -3.06 11.10
N PHE A 107 2.58 -3.06 9.77
CA PHE A 107 3.40 -3.99 9.00
C PHE A 107 4.90 -3.75 9.21
N ASN A 108 5.35 -2.49 9.19
CA ASN A 108 6.74 -2.14 9.48
C ASN A 108 7.15 -2.52 10.91
N ALA A 109 6.26 -2.29 11.89
CA ALA A 109 6.48 -2.72 13.27
C ALA A 109 6.61 -4.25 13.37
N ALA A 110 5.76 -4.99 12.67
CA ALA A 110 5.85 -6.45 12.59
C ALA A 110 7.19 -6.91 11.99
N LEU A 111 7.69 -6.24 10.95
CA LEU A 111 9.01 -6.54 10.36
C LEU A 111 10.16 -6.29 11.34
N VAL A 112 10.12 -5.18 12.09
CA VAL A 112 11.12 -4.90 13.13
C VAL A 112 11.06 -5.98 14.22
N GLN A 113 9.86 -6.38 14.61
CA GLN A 113 9.66 -7.47 15.57
C GLN A 113 10.21 -8.80 15.05
N ILE A 114 9.99 -9.13 13.77
CA ILE A 114 10.56 -10.32 13.14
C ILE A 114 12.09 -10.25 13.10
N SER A 115 12.68 -9.10 12.78
CA SER A 115 14.14 -8.89 12.83
C SER A 115 14.71 -9.03 14.24
N ALA A 116 13.97 -8.57 15.26
CA ALA A 116 14.35 -8.78 16.66
C ALA A 116 14.29 -10.27 17.04
N MET A 117 13.21 -10.97 16.65
CA MET A 117 13.07 -12.42 16.85
C MET A 117 14.19 -13.20 16.15
N GLN A 118 14.62 -12.77 14.96
CA GLN A 118 15.78 -13.35 14.27
C GLN A 118 17.05 -13.21 15.11
N SER A 119 17.29 -12.02 15.68
CA SER A 119 18.49 -11.76 16.46
C SER A 119 18.50 -12.57 17.76
N GLU A 120 17.33 -12.70 18.40
CA GLU A 120 17.12 -13.57 19.56
C GLU A 120 17.36 -15.05 19.19
N LEU A 121 16.90 -15.50 18.02
CA LEU A 121 17.09 -16.87 17.55
C LEU A 121 18.57 -17.17 17.24
N LEU A 122 19.31 -16.24 16.65
CA LEU A 122 20.76 -16.39 16.43
C LEU A 122 21.54 -16.46 17.75
N ALA A 123 21.15 -15.64 18.72
CA ALA A 123 21.73 -15.69 20.06
C ALA A 123 21.39 -17.00 20.77
N SER A 124 20.16 -17.49 20.59
CA SER A 124 19.68 -18.79 21.08
C SER A 124 20.52 -19.94 20.53
N GLU A 125 20.73 -19.99 19.21
CA GLU A 125 21.59 -21.00 18.57
C GLU A 125 23.04 -21.00 19.11
N THR A 126 23.58 -19.80 19.34
CA THR A 126 24.93 -19.66 19.92
C THR A 126 24.98 -20.23 21.33
N ARG A 127 24.00 -19.88 22.16
CA ARG A 127 23.89 -20.40 23.53
C ARG A 127 23.65 -21.91 23.56
N ARG A 128 22.87 -22.47 22.64
CA ARG A 128 22.70 -23.94 22.52
C ARG A 128 24.04 -24.63 22.30
N ARG A 129 24.90 -24.11 21.41
CA ARG A 129 26.24 -24.65 21.16
C ARG A 129 27.15 -24.55 22.38
N GLU A 130 27.05 -23.45 23.14
CA GLU A 130 27.77 -23.30 24.40
C GLU A 130 27.34 -24.35 25.42
N LEU A 131 26.03 -24.60 25.56
CA LEU A 131 25.48 -25.64 26.43
C LEU A 131 25.92 -27.04 26.01
N GLU A 132 25.87 -27.36 24.71
CA GLU A 132 26.32 -28.65 24.17
C GLU A 132 27.80 -28.90 24.46
N THR A 133 28.64 -27.89 24.24
CA THR A 133 30.07 -27.95 24.56
C THR A 133 30.30 -28.09 26.07
N GLY A 134 29.53 -27.38 26.91
CA GLY A 134 29.59 -27.48 28.36
C GLY A 134 29.25 -28.89 28.86
N ILE A 135 28.19 -29.49 28.32
CA ILE A 135 27.79 -30.87 28.65
C ILE A 135 28.89 -31.86 28.23
N ASP A 136 29.49 -31.71 27.06
CA ASP A 136 30.58 -32.59 26.60
C ASP A 136 31.82 -32.50 27.50
N VAL A 137 32.17 -31.31 27.96
CA VAL A 137 33.26 -31.08 28.93
C VAL A 137 32.95 -31.76 30.28
N ILE A 138 31.72 -31.60 30.80
CA ILE A 138 31.30 -32.26 32.05
C ILE A 138 31.37 -33.78 31.89
N GLN A 139 30.85 -34.33 30.79
CA GLN A 139 30.87 -35.77 30.52
C GLN A 139 32.30 -36.31 30.38
N THR A 140 33.17 -35.59 29.67
CA THR A 140 34.57 -35.98 29.48
C THR A 140 35.33 -35.95 30.80
N THR A 141 35.13 -34.90 31.60
CA THR A 141 35.74 -34.76 32.92
C THR A 141 35.28 -35.87 33.85
N LEU A 142 33.97 -36.14 33.91
CA LEU A 142 33.40 -37.22 34.72
C LEU A 142 33.92 -38.59 34.28
N ARG A 143 34.05 -38.84 32.98
CA ARG A 143 34.59 -40.11 32.46
C ARG A 143 36.05 -40.29 32.88
N LYS A 144 36.85 -39.22 32.81
CA LYS A 144 38.26 -39.21 33.22
C LYS A 144 38.41 -39.47 34.73
N THR A 145 37.66 -38.75 35.58
CA THR A 145 37.72 -38.94 37.03
C THR A 145 37.23 -40.33 37.44
N MET A 146 36.21 -40.89 36.77
CA MET A 146 35.77 -42.27 37.00
C MET A 146 36.84 -43.30 36.61
N GLN A 147 37.60 -43.07 35.53
CA GLN A 147 38.70 -43.94 35.13
C GLN A 147 39.87 -43.87 36.11
N GLU A 148 40.31 -42.67 36.48
CA GLU A 148 41.39 -42.46 37.46
C GLU A 148 41.06 -43.10 38.82
N ARG A 149 39.80 -43.03 39.25
CA ARG A 149 39.32 -43.72 40.45
C ARG A 149 39.40 -45.24 40.32
N GLU A 150 39.05 -45.80 39.16
CA GLU A 150 39.09 -47.25 38.95
C GLU A 150 40.53 -47.77 38.90
N THR A 151 41.45 -47.04 38.26
CA THR A 151 42.88 -47.39 38.25
C THR A 151 43.48 -47.32 39.65
N ALA A 152 43.18 -46.28 40.42
CA ALA A 152 43.64 -46.16 41.81
C ALA A 152 43.10 -47.31 42.69
N ARG A 153 41.86 -47.75 42.45
CA ARG A 153 41.27 -48.93 43.12
C ARG A 153 41.99 -50.22 42.78
N GLN A 154 42.35 -50.43 41.51
CA GLN A 154 43.08 -51.61 41.06
C GLN A 154 44.49 -51.65 41.66
N GLU A 155 45.24 -50.54 41.62
CA GLU A 155 46.56 -50.45 42.24
C GLU A 155 46.52 -50.77 43.74
N LEU A 156 45.48 -50.31 44.44
CA LEU A 156 45.29 -50.59 45.86
C LEU A 156 44.97 -52.06 46.14
N ALA A 157 44.21 -52.72 45.25
CA ALA A 157 43.94 -54.15 45.33
C ALA A 157 45.21 -54.99 45.07
N ASP A 158 46.00 -54.63 44.06
CA ASP A 158 47.27 -55.30 43.71
C ASP A 158 48.30 -55.18 44.86
N LEU A 159 48.38 -54.00 45.50
CA LEU A 159 49.22 -53.78 46.68
C LEU A 159 48.77 -54.63 47.89
N GLN A 160 47.46 -54.80 48.10
CA GLN A 160 46.93 -55.66 49.17
C GLN A 160 47.21 -57.14 48.92
N GLU A 161 47.11 -57.61 47.68
CA GLU A 161 47.44 -58.98 47.30
C GLU A 161 48.94 -59.27 47.48
N THR A 162 49.81 -58.34 47.03
CA THR A 162 51.27 -58.44 47.19
C THR A 162 51.69 -58.42 48.67
N ALA A 163 50.98 -57.66 49.52
CA ALA A 163 51.21 -57.62 50.97
C ALA A 163 50.79 -58.91 51.68
N GLN A 164 49.80 -59.65 51.15
CA GLN A 164 49.36 -60.94 51.69
C GLN A 164 50.29 -62.10 51.29
N ASP A 165 50.92 -62.05 50.11
CA ASP A 165 51.90 -63.05 49.65
C ASP A 165 53.31 -62.87 50.24
N SER A 166 53.58 -61.71 50.84
CA SER A 166 54.86 -61.40 51.47
C SER A 166 54.94 -61.96 52.90
N THR A 167 55.54 -63.15 53.06
CA THR A 167 55.99 -63.67 54.38
C THR A 167 57.10 -62.79 55.00
N ALA A 168 56.73 -61.62 55.50
CA ALA A 168 57.58 -60.73 56.28
C ALA A 168 57.01 -60.55 57.71
N ALA A 169 56.64 -61.66 58.33
CA ALA A 169 56.01 -61.68 59.66
C ALA A 169 57.00 -61.59 60.83
N GLN A 170 58.32 -61.47 60.63
CA GLN A 170 59.29 -61.58 61.73
C GLN A 170 60.46 -60.61 61.55
N GLN A 171 60.24 -59.30 61.79
CA GLN A 171 61.29 -58.41 62.36
C GLN A 171 60.85 -56.98 62.73
N ALA A 172 59.62 -56.55 62.45
CA ALA A 172 59.16 -55.24 62.92
C ALA A 172 58.52 -55.36 64.31
N SER A 173 59.27 -55.12 65.38
CA SER A 173 58.70 -55.04 66.73
C SER A 173 59.39 -53.95 67.54
N VAL A 174 59.28 -52.70 67.04
CA VAL A 174 59.34 -51.42 67.80
C VAL A 174 58.50 -50.32 67.11
N THR A 175 58.13 -50.48 65.82
CA THR A 175 57.47 -49.44 64.99
C THR A 175 55.98 -49.63 64.70
N LEU A 176 55.34 -50.71 65.18
CA LEU A 176 53.93 -51.01 64.85
C LEU A 176 52.92 -49.91 65.20
N PRO A 177 52.97 -49.23 66.36
CA PRO A 177 51.97 -48.21 66.68
C PRO A 177 52.04 -47.01 65.72
N ALA A 178 53.25 -46.64 65.30
CA ALA A 178 53.48 -45.52 64.39
C ALA A 178 53.08 -45.87 62.95
N GLN A 179 53.35 -47.10 62.51
CA GLN A 179 52.96 -47.59 61.18
C GLN A 179 51.44 -47.80 61.06
N ILE A 180 50.80 -48.38 62.07
CA ILE A 180 49.33 -48.53 62.10
C ILE A 180 48.65 -47.16 62.13
N LYS A 181 49.20 -46.20 62.90
CA LYS A 181 48.69 -44.83 62.91
C LYS A 181 48.84 -44.16 61.54
N PHE A 182 49.99 -44.28 60.89
CA PHE A 182 50.22 -43.74 59.55
C PHE A 182 49.24 -44.30 58.52
N VAL A 183 48.99 -45.62 58.55
CA VAL A 183 48.03 -46.28 57.66
C VAL A 183 46.59 -45.86 57.98
N ALA A 184 46.24 -45.72 59.26
CA ALA A 184 44.91 -45.25 59.67
C ALA A 184 44.67 -43.79 59.25
N ASP A 185 45.67 -42.92 59.40
CA ASP A 185 45.63 -41.52 58.98
C ASP A 185 45.51 -41.43 57.44
N ALA A 186 46.31 -42.20 56.69
CA ALA A 186 46.25 -42.26 55.22
C ALA A 186 44.91 -42.82 54.70
N LEU A 187 44.34 -43.84 55.35
CA LEU A 187 43.02 -44.37 55.01
C LEU A 187 41.89 -43.37 55.32
N SER A 188 42.02 -42.60 56.40
CA SER A 188 41.05 -41.55 56.73
C SER A 188 41.12 -40.40 55.73
N GLU A 189 42.31 -39.99 55.31
CA GLU A 189 42.52 -38.96 54.28
C GLU A 189 41.95 -39.43 52.93
N THR A 190 42.24 -40.67 52.53
CA THR A 190 41.70 -41.28 51.31
C THR A 190 40.16 -41.40 51.34
N ALA A 191 39.59 -41.70 52.53
CA ALA A 191 38.14 -41.77 52.69
C ALA A 191 37.47 -40.39 52.53
N LEU A 192 38.08 -39.33 53.07
CA LEU A 192 37.60 -37.95 52.90
C LEU A 192 37.68 -37.52 51.43
N GLU A 193 38.80 -37.78 50.77
CA GLU A 193 39.02 -37.45 49.36
C GLU A 193 38.03 -38.20 48.45
N ARG A 194 37.73 -39.46 48.76
CA ARG A 194 36.67 -40.23 48.08
C ARG A 194 35.28 -39.61 48.25
N ASP A 195 34.94 -39.20 49.47
CA ASP A 195 33.62 -38.65 49.76
C ASP A 195 33.43 -37.28 49.07
N GLU A 196 34.50 -36.47 48.99
CA GLU A 196 34.55 -35.23 48.22
C GLU A 196 34.35 -35.51 46.71
N ILE A 197 35.09 -36.45 46.12
CA ILE A 197 34.93 -36.84 44.71
C ILE A 197 33.51 -37.34 44.41
N LEU A 198 32.89 -38.08 45.34
CA LEU A 198 31.51 -38.56 45.19
C LEU A 198 30.49 -37.42 45.27
N ALA A 199 30.74 -36.41 46.10
CA ALA A 199 29.92 -35.21 46.17
C ALA A 199 30.04 -34.40 44.88
N ASP A 200 31.27 -34.18 44.40
CA ASP A 200 31.55 -33.46 43.15
C ASP A 200 30.93 -34.16 41.94
N ALA A 201 31.08 -35.49 41.86
CA ALA A 201 30.48 -36.28 40.77
C ALA A 201 28.94 -36.20 40.78
N ARG A 202 28.31 -36.18 41.96
CA ARG A 202 26.85 -35.99 42.07
C ARG A 202 26.45 -34.58 41.64
N SER A 203 27.16 -33.55 42.10
CA SER A 203 26.90 -32.17 41.71
C SER A 203 27.02 -31.98 40.20
N ALA A 204 28.06 -32.54 39.58
CA ALA A 204 28.28 -32.46 38.14
C ALA A 204 27.19 -33.19 37.33
N LEU A 205 26.65 -34.30 37.86
CA LEU A 205 25.52 -35.01 37.25
C LEU A 205 24.22 -34.21 37.33
N GLU A 206 23.94 -33.58 38.47
CA GLU A 206 22.79 -32.70 38.66
C GLU A 206 22.87 -31.49 37.72
N GLU A 207 24.04 -30.84 37.64
CA GLU A 207 24.29 -29.72 36.72
C GLU A 207 24.09 -30.14 35.25
N ARG A 208 24.61 -31.30 34.84
CA ARG A 208 24.36 -31.85 33.50
C ARG A 208 22.85 -32.01 33.23
N ASP A 209 22.10 -32.57 34.17
CA ASP A 209 20.66 -32.82 33.99
C ASP A 209 19.87 -31.52 33.87
N GLU A 210 20.27 -30.48 34.62
CA GLU A 210 19.70 -29.13 34.52
C GLU A 210 20.00 -28.52 33.14
N LEU A 211 21.25 -28.55 32.68
CA LEU A 211 21.63 -28.03 31.36
C LEU A 211 20.93 -28.80 30.22
N GLN A 212 20.76 -30.11 30.36
CA GLN A 212 20.01 -30.92 29.38
C GLN A 212 18.51 -30.61 29.37
N LEU A 213 17.92 -30.25 30.51
CA LEU A 213 16.54 -29.79 30.56
C LEU A 213 16.42 -28.40 29.93
N GLU A 214 17.33 -27.48 30.23
CA GLU A 214 17.37 -26.15 29.63
C GLU A 214 17.47 -26.23 28.10
N MET A 215 18.39 -27.06 27.59
CA MET A 215 18.56 -27.27 26.15
C MET A 215 17.28 -27.78 25.48
N ARG A 216 16.58 -28.75 26.09
CA ARG A 216 15.30 -29.27 25.55
C ARG A 216 14.19 -28.22 25.54
N LEU A 217 14.05 -27.45 26.62
CA LEU A 217 13.05 -26.38 26.69
C LEU A 217 13.34 -25.28 25.67
N MET A 218 14.61 -24.99 25.44
CA MET A 218 15.07 -24.02 24.47
C MET A 218 14.83 -24.49 23.04
N GLU A 219 15.08 -25.77 22.74
CA GLU A 219 14.69 -26.40 21.47
C GLU A 219 13.19 -26.28 21.22
N GLU A 220 12.35 -26.68 22.18
CA GLU A 220 10.88 -26.61 22.03
C GLU A 220 10.40 -25.17 21.78
N ARG A 221 10.98 -24.19 22.47
CA ARG A 221 10.69 -22.76 22.28
C ARG A 221 11.12 -22.28 20.88
N ASN A 222 12.34 -22.59 20.45
CA ASN A 222 12.84 -22.22 19.11
C ASN A 222 11.93 -22.82 18.03
N ASP A 223 11.54 -24.07 18.22
CA ASP A 223 10.73 -24.83 17.30
C ASP A 223 9.29 -24.28 17.18
N GLN A 224 8.73 -23.76 18.28
CA GLN A 224 7.49 -22.99 18.28
C GLN A 224 7.65 -21.66 17.54
N ILE A 225 8.74 -20.92 17.76
CA ILE A 225 9.03 -19.66 17.06
C ILE A 225 9.13 -19.91 15.55
N PHE A 226 9.83 -20.96 15.12
CA PHE A 226 9.94 -21.32 13.72
C PHE A 226 8.59 -21.60 13.08
N ARG A 227 7.72 -22.41 13.71
CA ARG A 227 6.38 -22.67 13.18
C ARG A 227 5.55 -21.40 13.00
N GLN A 228 5.57 -20.51 13.99
CA GLN A 228 4.83 -19.24 13.92
C GLN A 228 5.37 -18.33 12.81
N LEU A 229 6.69 -18.26 12.64
CA LEU A 229 7.31 -17.48 11.57
C LEU A 229 6.99 -18.08 10.20
N GLU A 230 7.08 -19.41 10.03
CA GLU A 230 6.76 -20.10 8.79
C GLU A 230 5.31 -19.83 8.35
N GLU A 231 4.35 -19.99 9.27
CA GLU A 231 2.94 -19.73 9.02
C GLU A 231 2.69 -18.25 8.66
N ALA A 232 3.27 -17.32 9.42
CA ALA A 232 3.14 -15.88 9.15
C ALA A 232 3.76 -15.49 7.79
N MET A 233 4.87 -16.12 7.42
CA MET A 233 5.53 -15.90 6.13
C MET A 233 4.72 -16.47 4.98
N GLU A 234 4.17 -17.68 5.11
CA GLU A 234 3.34 -18.28 4.07
C GLU A 234 2.10 -17.41 3.79
N ILE A 235 1.41 -16.96 4.84
CA ILE A 235 0.25 -16.07 4.75
C ILE A 235 0.61 -14.73 4.06
N SER A 236 1.83 -14.23 4.27
CA SER A 236 2.26 -12.92 3.76
C SER A 236 2.86 -12.97 2.35
N VAL A 237 3.61 -14.03 2.02
CA VAL A 237 4.33 -14.18 0.74
C VAL A 237 3.39 -14.60 -0.38
N GLU A 238 2.50 -15.56 -0.12
CA GLU A 238 1.70 -16.19 -1.17
C GLU A 238 0.79 -15.18 -1.92
N PRO A 239 0.10 -14.23 -1.25
CA PRO A 239 -0.68 -13.21 -1.94
C PRO A 239 0.18 -12.30 -2.83
N LEU A 240 1.40 -11.94 -2.38
CA LEU A 240 2.33 -11.10 -3.14
C LEU A 240 2.82 -11.82 -4.39
N ASP A 241 3.23 -13.09 -4.28
CA ASP A 241 3.63 -13.90 -5.44
C ASP A 241 2.50 -14.00 -6.48
N LYS A 242 1.28 -14.33 -6.02
CA LYS A 242 0.08 -14.39 -6.88
C LYS A 242 -0.18 -13.04 -7.57
N MET A 243 -0.07 -11.93 -6.86
CA MET A 243 -0.25 -10.59 -7.43
C MET A 243 0.73 -10.29 -8.56
N PHE A 244 2.03 -10.53 -8.36
CA PHE A 244 3.05 -10.30 -9.39
C PHE A 244 2.81 -11.17 -10.63
N ARG A 245 2.51 -12.46 -10.43
CA ARG A 245 2.19 -13.37 -11.55
C ARG A 245 0.94 -12.94 -12.31
N GLN A 246 -0.12 -12.54 -11.61
CA GLN A 246 -1.34 -12.00 -12.24
C GLN A 246 -1.07 -10.72 -13.01
N ALA A 247 -0.10 -9.92 -12.57
CA ALA A 247 0.34 -8.71 -13.24
C ALA A 247 1.20 -8.97 -14.51
N GLY A 248 1.50 -10.24 -14.83
CA GLY A 248 2.41 -10.61 -15.89
C GLY A 248 3.88 -10.28 -15.58
N MET A 249 4.21 -10.14 -14.29
CA MET A 249 5.55 -9.84 -13.79
C MET A 249 6.06 -11.06 -13.03
N PRO A 250 6.80 -11.99 -13.66
CA PRO A 250 7.30 -13.18 -12.96
C PRO A 250 8.22 -12.74 -11.81
N PRO A 251 7.90 -13.11 -10.57
CA PRO A 251 8.55 -12.56 -9.39
C PRO A 251 10.06 -12.80 -9.34
N GLU A 252 10.54 -13.88 -9.96
CA GLU A 252 11.95 -14.25 -10.01
C GLU A 252 12.80 -13.17 -10.72
N HIS A 253 12.31 -12.65 -11.85
CA HIS A 253 13.01 -11.62 -12.63
C HIS A 253 12.99 -10.26 -11.91
N ILE A 254 11.89 -9.98 -11.23
CA ILE A 254 11.68 -8.74 -10.50
C ILE A 254 12.62 -8.68 -9.28
N ILE A 255 12.67 -9.76 -8.50
CA ILE A 255 13.57 -9.90 -7.36
C ILE A 255 15.02 -9.73 -7.82
N GLU A 256 15.42 -10.33 -8.94
CA GLU A 256 16.77 -10.22 -9.45
C GLU A 256 17.12 -8.79 -9.88
N GLN A 257 16.21 -8.10 -10.59
CA GLN A 257 16.41 -6.71 -10.99
C GLN A 257 16.49 -5.76 -9.78
N VAL A 258 15.63 -5.97 -8.77
CA VAL A 258 15.69 -5.20 -7.52
C VAL A 258 17.02 -5.47 -6.81
N ARG A 259 17.44 -6.74 -6.69
CA ARG A 259 18.71 -7.12 -6.05
C ARG A 259 19.91 -6.47 -6.72
N ARG A 260 19.96 -6.41 -8.05
CA ARG A 260 21.05 -5.76 -8.81
C ARG A 260 21.10 -4.23 -8.62
N GLY A 261 19.97 -3.60 -8.33
CA GLY A 261 19.87 -2.15 -8.10
C GLY A 261 19.85 -1.74 -6.62
N TYR A 262 19.90 -2.70 -5.70
CA TYR A 262 19.83 -2.47 -4.26
C TYR A 262 21.23 -2.62 -3.65
N ASP A 263 22.02 -1.55 -3.72
CA ASP A 263 23.34 -1.42 -3.05
C ASP A 263 23.21 -0.87 -1.61
N GLY A 264 22.03 -0.99 -0.98
CA GLY A 264 21.75 -0.46 0.36
C GLY A 264 22.59 -1.14 1.44
N GLN A 265 23.20 -0.34 2.32
CA GLN A 265 23.96 -0.76 3.52
C GLN A 265 23.12 -1.70 4.40
N GLY A 266 23.30 -3.00 4.18
CA GLY A 266 22.51 -4.05 4.81
C GLY A 266 22.66 -5.27 3.94
N GLY A 267 23.92 -5.69 3.78
CA GLY A 267 24.34 -6.74 2.86
C GLY A 267 23.43 -7.97 2.93
N PRO A 268 23.42 -8.79 1.86
CA PRO A 268 22.58 -9.98 1.79
C PRO A 268 22.65 -10.73 3.11
N LEU A 269 21.49 -11.05 3.69
CA LEU A 269 21.40 -11.81 4.95
C LEU A 269 22.38 -12.97 4.82
N VAL A 270 23.46 -12.89 5.58
CA VAL A 270 24.57 -13.81 5.42
C VAL A 270 24.02 -15.15 5.88
N PRO A 271 24.07 -16.19 5.04
CA PRO A 271 23.67 -17.52 5.47
C PRO A 271 24.47 -17.86 6.73
N LEU A 272 23.80 -18.46 7.72
CA LEU A 272 24.48 -19.05 8.86
C LEU A 272 25.60 -19.94 8.29
N ALA A 273 26.85 -19.56 8.58
CA ALA A 273 28.00 -20.27 8.08
C ALA A 273 27.84 -21.75 8.49
N LEU A 274 27.80 -22.63 7.48
CA LEU A 274 27.97 -24.06 7.65
C LEU A 274 29.15 -24.28 8.58
N SER A 275 28.91 -25.05 9.65
CA SER A 275 29.91 -25.32 10.66
C SER A 275 31.22 -25.77 10.02
N THR A 276 32.32 -25.12 10.39
CA THR A 276 33.68 -25.53 9.99
C THR A 276 34.11 -26.84 10.64
N SER A 277 33.29 -27.42 11.53
CA SER A 277 33.52 -28.69 12.20
C SER A 277 32.97 -29.91 11.46
N GLY A 278 32.80 -29.90 10.12
CA GLY A 278 32.56 -31.12 9.33
C GLY A 278 31.34 -31.99 9.71
N GLY A 279 30.48 -31.53 10.61
CA GLY A 279 29.27 -32.21 11.05
C GLY A 279 28.13 -32.04 10.05
N VAL A 280 27.21 -33.00 10.04
CA VAL A 280 25.98 -32.97 9.24
C VAL A 280 25.29 -31.63 9.50
N ALA A 281 24.89 -30.92 8.43
CA ALA A 281 24.19 -29.66 8.56
C ALA A 281 22.97 -29.86 9.48
N ASP A 282 23.01 -29.21 10.64
CA ASP A 282 21.95 -29.29 11.63
C ASP A 282 20.62 -28.84 10.99
N ALA A 283 19.57 -29.63 11.19
CA ALA A 283 18.27 -29.43 10.54
C ALA A 283 17.71 -28.03 10.85
N ASP A 284 17.95 -27.54 12.07
CA ASP A 284 17.51 -26.23 12.53
C ASP A 284 18.29 -25.10 11.82
N ALA A 285 19.58 -25.28 11.56
CA ALA A 285 20.38 -24.31 10.81
C ALA A 285 19.92 -24.20 9.35
N LEU A 286 19.54 -25.31 8.71
CA LEU A 286 18.94 -25.30 7.36
C LEU A 286 17.59 -24.59 7.36
N ARG A 287 16.75 -24.86 8.36
CA ARG A 287 15.43 -24.25 8.51
C ARG A 287 15.52 -22.74 8.78
N ALA A 288 16.45 -22.33 9.63
CA ALA A 288 16.75 -20.92 9.87
C ALA A 288 17.22 -20.21 8.59
N ASN A 289 18.10 -20.83 7.81
CA ASN A 289 18.56 -20.28 6.53
C ASN A 289 17.42 -20.13 5.50
N ASP A 290 16.50 -21.10 5.44
CA ASP A 290 15.31 -21.01 4.57
C ASP A 290 14.41 -19.84 4.98
N LEU A 291 14.17 -19.67 6.28
CA LEU A 291 13.41 -18.54 6.80
C LEU A 291 14.06 -17.19 6.51
N LEU A 292 15.39 -17.09 6.68
CA LEU A 292 16.15 -15.89 6.32
C LEU A 292 15.99 -15.58 4.82
N ALA A 293 16.04 -16.61 3.96
CA ALA A 293 15.82 -16.43 2.54
C ALA A 293 14.41 -15.91 2.23
N LYS A 294 13.36 -16.49 2.85
CA LYS A 294 11.96 -16.05 2.72
C LYS A 294 11.73 -14.63 3.21
N LEU A 295 12.35 -14.23 4.32
CA LEU A 295 12.29 -12.86 4.83
C LEU A 295 12.96 -11.86 3.89
N SER A 296 14.13 -12.21 3.35
CA SER A 296 14.78 -11.39 2.33
C SER A 296 13.89 -11.22 1.09
N GLN A 297 13.20 -12.29 0.71
CA GLN A 297 12.31 -12.31 -0.45
C GLN A 297 11.09 -11.42 -0.23
N LEU A 298 10.50 -11.42 0.97
CA LEU A 298 9.42 -10.49 1.32
C LEU A 298 9.83 -9.03 1.20
N ASN A 299 11.01 -8.66 1.70
CA ASN A 299 11.47 -7.28 1.59
C ASN A 299 11.67 -6.88 0.11
N LEU A 300 12.18 -7.80 -0.71
CA LEU A 300 12.32 -7.59 -2.16
C LEU A 300 10.96 -7.46 -2.86
N TYR A 301 9.96 -8.25 -2.45
CA TYR A 301 8.59 -8.11 -2.95
C TYR A 301 7.97 -6.76 -2.59
N ARG A 302 8.18 -6.28 -1.37
CA ARG A 302 7.70 -4.96 -0.95
C ARG A 302 8.29 -3.86 -1.82
N LEU A 303 9.61 -3.87 -1.97
CA LEU A 303 10.31 -2.87 -2.77
C LEU A 303 9.88 -2.92 -4.25
N ALA A 304 9.69 -4.12 -4.78
CA ALA A 304 9.14 -4.29 -6.12
C ALA A 304 7.72 -3.74 -6.27
N ALA A 305 6.87 -3.91 -5.25
CA ALA A 305 5.47 -3.47 -5.28
C ALA A 305 5.33 -1.95 -5.19
N GLU A 306 6.30 -1.26 -4.58
CA GLU A 306 6.38 0.22 -4.57
C GLU A 306 6.81 0.78 -5.93
N ARG A 307 7.63 0.03 -6.68
CA ARG A 307 8.21 0.42 -7.98
C ARG A 307 7.36 0.01 -9.20
N ALA A 308 6.30 -0.77 -8.99
CA ALA A 308 5.36 -1.20 -10.04
C ALA A 308 3.99 -0.53 -9.86
N PRO A 309 3.23 -0.28 -10.96
CA PRO A 309 2.03 0.58 -10.95
C PRO A 309 0.78 -0.12 -10.38
N PHE A 310 0.88 -0.59 -9.14
CA PHE A 310 -0.18 -1.29 -8.41
C PHE A 310 -1.20 -0.35 -7.74
N SER A 311 -0.91 0.95 -7.66
CA SER A 311 -1.86 1.93 -7.10
C SER A 311 -2.85 2.47 -8.15
N GLU A 312 -4.03 2.90 -7.71
CA GLU A 312 -4.98 3.62 -8.55
C GLU A 312 -4.50 5.08 -8.75
N PRO A 313 -4.55 5.63 -9.97
CA PRO A 313 -4.03 6.98 -10.26
C PRO A 313 -4.92 8.12 -9.71
N VAL A 314 -6.08 7.78 -9.15
CA VAL A 314 -7.08 8.71 -8.61
C VAL A 314 -7.71 8.06 -7.39
N VAL A 315 -8.14 8.87 -6.43
CA VAL A 315 -8.79 8.39 -5.20
C VAL A 315 -10.04 7.57 -5.53
N ARG A 316 -10.25 6.46 -4.81
CA ARG A 316 -11.43 5.60 -4.99
C ARG A 316 -12.72 6.40 -4.85
N GLY A 317 -13.69 6.13 -5.72
CA GLY A 317 -14.98 6.82 -5.75
C GLY A 317 -14.96 8.23 -6.38
N SER A 318 -13.79 8.85 -6.58
CA SER A 318 -13.68 10.15 -7.25
C SER A 318 -13.78 10.07 -8.79
N SER A 319 -13.64 8.87 -9.35
CA SER A 319 -13.74 8.61 -10.78
C SER A 319 -14.52 7.33 -11.08
N ARG A 320 -15.00 7.23 -12.32
CA ARG A 320 -15.59 6.02 -12.89
C ARG A 320 -14.84 5.62 -14.15
N LEU A 321 -14.61 4.31 -14.32
CA LEU A 321 -14.09 3.77 -15.57
C LEU A 321 -15.14 3.98 -16.68
N THR A 322 -14.79 4.78 -17.70
CA THR A 322 -15.68 5.06 -18.84
C THR A 322 -15.26 4.32 -20.09
N SER A 323 -13.97 4.02 -20.24
CA SER A 323 -13.48 3.19 -21.33
C SER A 323 -12.32 2.31 -20.90
N GLY A 324 -12.40 1.03 -21.26
CA GLY A 324 -11.31 0.08 -21.10
C GLY A 324 -10.25 0.15 -22.20
N PHE A 325 -9.16 -0.57 -21.98
CA PHE A 325 -8.09 -0.84 -22.95
C PHE A 325 -8.56 -1.79 -24.06
N GLY A 326 -8.06 -1.63 -25.29
CA GLY A 326 -8.36 -2.53 -26.40
C GLY A 326 -9.06 -1.86 -27.59
N PHE A 327 -9.48 -2.67 -28.56
CA PHE A 327 -10.16 -2.16 -29.76
C PHE A 327 -11.57 -1.67 -29.42
N ARG A 328 -11.85 -0.39 -29.71
CA ARG A 328 -13.18 0.21 -29.54
C ARG A 328 -13.61 0.99 -30.78
N ARG A 329 -14.92 1.26 -30.88
CA ARG A 329 -15.46 2.21 -31.86
C ARG A 329 -14.98 3.61 -31.48
N HIS A 330 -14.31 4.29 -32.39
CA HIS A 330 -13.74 5.61 -32.13
C HIS A 330 -14.87 6.61 -31.89
N PRO A 331 -14.88 7.33 -30.75
CA PRO A 331 -16.02 8.15 -30.36
C PRO A 331 -16.26 9.35 -31.29
N ILE A 332 -15.25 9.77 -32.06
CA ILE A 332 -15.33 10.93 -32.95
C ILE A 332 -15.50 10.51 -34.43
N THR A 333 -14.89 9.40 -34.86
CA THR A 333 -14.82 9.03 -36.29
C THR A 333 -15.57 7.74 -36.63
N GLY A 334 -16.14 7.04 -35.65
CA GLY A 334 -16.94 5.83 -35.86
C GLY A 334 -16.17 4.56 -36.27
N GLY A 335 -14.91 4.65 -36.72
CA GLY A 335 -14.08 3.50 -37.08
C GLY A 335 -13.54 2.70 -35.88
N ARG A 336 -13.02 1.48 -36.09
CA ARG A 336 -12.34 0.72 -35.01
C ARG A 336 -10.96 1.33 -34.74
N ARG A 337 -10.69 1.75 -33.50
CA ARG A 337 -9.37 2.23 -33.06
C ARG A 337 -8.92 1.51 -31.80
N MET A 338 -7.64 1.19 -31.74
CA MET A 338 -7.02 0.68 -30.52
C MET A 338 -6.96 1.79 -29.47
N HIS A 339 -7.43 1.47 -28.26
CA HIS A 339 -7.26 2.30 -27.08
C HIS A 339 -6.08 1.79 -26.26
N HIS A 340 -5.03 2.60 -26.15
CA HIS A 340 -3.75 2.22 -25.54
C HIS A 340 -3.72 2.38 -24.01
N GLY A 341 -4.85 2.77 -23.41
CA GLY A 341 -4.99 2.97 -21.96
C GLY A 341 -6.41 2.76 -21.49
N ILE A 342 -6.74 3.33 -20.34
CA ILE A 342 -8.08 3.43 -19.78
C ILE A 342 -8.49 4.89 -19.61
N ASP A 343 -9.79 5.15 -19.70
CA ASP A 343 -10.36 6.47 -19.47
C ASP A 343 -11.13 6.44 -18.13
N LEU A 344 -10.72 7.29 -17.20
CA LEU A 344 -11.34 7.46 -15.88
C LEU A 344 -12.01 8.84 -15.82
N ALA A 345 -13.34 8.89 -15.93
CA ALA A 345 -14.07 10.15 -15.85
C ALA A 345 -14.29 10.56 -14.40
N GLY A 346 -14.00 11.82 -14.10
CA GLY A 346 -14.17 12.42 -12.79
C GLY A 346 -14.45 13.90 -12.93
N ARG A 347 -14.31 14.64 -11.83
CA ARG A 347 -14.54 16.09 -11.82
C ARG A 347 -13.32 16.82 -12.35
N HIS A 348 -13.53 17.98 -12.96
CA HIS A 348 -12.43 18.81 -13.40
C HIS A 348 -11.63 19.28 -12.17
N GLY A 349 -10.32 19.15 -12.23
CA GLY A 349 -9.42 19.48 -11.12
C GLY A 349 -9.24 18.36 -10.09
N THR A 350 -9.82 17.16 -10.28
CA THR A 350 -9.56 16.01 -9.38
C THR A 350 -8.07 15.67 -9.38
N ASP A 351 -7.49 15.48 -8.18
CA ASP A 351 -6.08 15.14 -8.01
C ASP A 351 -5.73 13.80 -8.66
N ILE A 352 -4.60 13.77 -9.37
CA ILE A 352 -4.02 12.60 -10.02
C ILE A 352 -2.70 12.28 -9.35
N TYR A 353 -2.50 11.02 -8.99
CA TYR A 353 -1.36 10.54 -8.22
C TYR A 353 -0.47 9.60 -9.03
N ALA A 354 0.83 9.60 -8.73
CA ALA A 354 1.77 8.63 -9.29
C ALA A 354 1.43 7.21 -8.79
N THR A 355 1.31 6.25 -9.71
CA THR A 355 0.93 4.87 -9.35
C THR A 355 2.08 4.01 -8.84
N ALA A 356 3.32 4.49 -8.96
CA ALA A 356 4.56 3.84 -8.54
C ALA A 356 5.71 4.84 -8.42
N ASP A 357 6.77 4.47 -7.72
CA ASP A 357 8.02 5.23 -7.64
C ASP A 357 8.68 5.38 -9.01
N GLY A 358 9.24 6.55 -9.31
CA GLY A 358 9.90 6.76 -10.60
C GLY A 358 10.46 8.16 -10.81
N VAL A 359 10.84 8.44 -12.05
CA VAL A 359 11.35 9.74 -12.50
C VAL A 359 10.49 10.25 -13.63
N VAL A 360 10.06 11.52 -13.52
CA VAL A 360 9.29 12.19 -14.56
C VAL A 360 10.15 12.36 -15.80
N SER A 361 9.84 11.64 -16.87
CA SER A 361 10.58 11.73 -18.14
C SER A 361 10.01 12.79 -19.07
N PHE A 362 8.73 13.14 -18.93
CA PHE A 362 8.10 14.21 -19.69
C PHE A 362 6.96 14.85 -18.89
N ALA A 363 6.85 16.18 -18.96
CA ALA A 363 5.79 16.95 -18.34
C ALA A 363 5.52 18.18 -19.20
N GLY A 364 4.41 18.18 -19.95
CA GLY A 364 4.13 19.27 -20.88
C GLY A 364 2.97 18.98 -21.82
N TRP A 365 2.92 19.71 -22.95
CA TRP A 365 1.90 19.51 -23.98
C TRP A 365 2.38 18.50 -25.03
N GLN A 366 1.54 17.52 -25.36
CA GLN A 366 1.78 16.57 -26.45
C GLN A 366 0.54 16.45 -27.33
N SER A 367 0.74 16.47 -28.65
CA SER A 367 -0.37 16.37 -29.61
C SER A 367 -1.21 15.10 -29.37
N GLY A 368 -2.53 15.25 -29.39
CA GLY A 368 -3.49 14.20 -29.06
C GLY A 368 -3.74 14.04 -27.55
N TYR A 369 -2.69 13.99 -26.73
CA TYR A 369 -2.81 13.79 -25.28
C TYR A 369 -3.10 15.07 -24.48
N GLY A 370 -2.83 16.26 -25.04
CA GLY A 370 -2.97 17.51 -24.31
C GLY A 370 -1.85 17.68 -23.28
N ARG A 371 -2.17 18.18 -22.09
CA ARG A 371 -1.22 18.22 -20.97
C ARG A 371 -1.04 16.80 -20.44
N ILE A 372 0.19 16.31 -20.46
CA ILE A 372 0.55 14.95 -20.10
C ILE A 372 1.75 14.93 -19.16
N VAL A 373 1.72 13.99 -18.21
CA VAL A 373 2.87 13.58 -17.41
C VAL A 373 3.23 12.15 -17.81
N ILE A 374 4.51 11.90 -18.03
CA ILE A 374 5.07 10.58 -18.30
C ILE A 374 6.12 10.29 -17.24
N ILE A 375 5.95 9.18 -16.53
CA ILE A 375 6.86 8.74 -15.46
C ILE A 375 7.49 7.43 -15.91
N LYS A 376 8.83 7.38 -15.86
CA LYS A 376 9.60 6.15 -16.02
C LYS A 376 9.80 5.51 -14.66
N HIS A 377 9.45 4.24 -14.58
CA HIS A 377 9.62 3.39 -13.41
C HIS A 377 10.70 2.35 -13.69
N ASP A 378 10.97 1.51 -12.70
CA ASP A 378 11.82 0.34 -12.88
C ASP A 378 11.13 -0.71 -13.78
N PHE A 379 11.83 -1.81 -14.05
CA PHE A 379 11.33 -2.95 -14.83
C PHE A 379 10.92 -2.60 -16.28
N GLY A 380 11.42 -1.48 -16.80
CA GLY A 380 11.07 -0.99 -18.15
C GLY A 380 9.63 -0.47 -18.26
N ILE A 381 9.01 -0.12 -17.13
CA ILE A 381 7.63 0.35 -17.06
C ILE A 381 7.59 1.87 -17.21
N GLU A 382 6.62 2.35 -17.98
CA GLU A 382 6.30 3.77 -18.13
C GLU A 382 4.79 3.96 -17.90
N THR A 383 4.43 4.97 -17.12
CA THR A 383 3.03 5.38 -16.95
C THR A 383 2.78 6.74 -17.57
N ARG A 384 1.58 6.92 -18.14
CA ARG A 384 1.17 8.16 -18.81
C ARG A 384 -0.15 8.66 -18.25
N TYR A 385 -0.20 9.95 -17.94
CA TYR A 385 -1.35 10.62 -17.37
C TYR A 385 -1.70 11.81 -18.27
N ALA A 386 -2.76 11.68 -19.07
CA ALA A 386 -3.09 12.63 -20.12
C ALA A 386 -4.44 13.34 -19.89
N HIS A 387 -4.69 14.35 -20.73
CA HIS A 387 -5.83 15.26 -20.69
C HIS A 387 -5.89 16.14 -19.43
N ASN A 388 -4.75 16.34 -18.76
CA ASN A 388 -4.69 17.06 -17.48
C ASN A 388 -5.12 18.53 -17.65
N SER A 389 -5.71 19.10 -16.61
CA SER A 389 -5.97 20.53 -16.51
C SER A 389 -4.74 21.27 -15.99
N ASN A 390 -3.95 20.66 -15.11
CA ASN A 390 -2.71 21.24 -14.60
C ASN A 390 -1.65 20.16 -14.37
N ILE A 391 -0.37 20.56 -14.40
CA ILE A 391 0.77 19.69 -14.12
C ILE A 391 1.45 20.21 -12.86
N ARG A 392 1.69 19.33 -11.88
CA ARG A 392 2.27 19.66 -10.57
C ARG A 392 3.75 19.31 -10.44
N VAL A 393 4.31 18.62 -11.43
CA VAL A 393 5.69 18.10 -11.44
C VAL A 393 6.50 18.58 -12.62
N LYS A 394 7.83 18.43 -12.54
CA LYS A 394 8.78 18.84 -13.59
C LYS A 394 9.58 17.66 -14.12
N VAL A 395 10.08 17.77 -15.35
CA VAL A 395 10.98 16.76 -15.93
C VAL A 395 12.22 16.58 -15.04
N GLY A 396 12.61 15.33 -14.80
CA GLY A 396 13.72 14.95 -13.93
C GLY A 396 13.36 14.83 -12.44
N GLN A 397 12.16 15.24 -12.04
CA GLN A 397 11.70 15.08 -10.66
C GLN A 397 11.51 13.60 -10.30
N ARG A 398 12.07 13.18 -9.16
CA ARG A 398 11.74 11.90 -8.53
C ARG A 398 10.38 12.03 -7.85
N VAL A 399 9.53 11.04 -8.06
CA VAL A 399 8.19 10.96 -7.47
C VAL A 399 8.02 9.59 -6.83
N SER A 400 7.36 9.57 -5.69
CA SER A 400 7.00 8.36 -4.97
C SER A 400 5.57 7.96 -5.32
N ARG A 401 5.25 6.68 -5.12
CA ARG A 401 3.88 6.17 -5.21
C ARG A 401 2.96 6.99 -4.30
N GLY A 402 1.88 7.53 -4.86
CA GLY A 402 0.92 8.38 -4.15
C GLY A 402 1.21 9.89 -4.20
N ASP A 403 2.30 10.33 -4.83
CA ASP A 403 2.57 11.76 -5.00
C ASP A 403 1.55 12.42 -5.93
N HIS A 404 1.07 13.62 -5.58
CA HIS A 404 0.18 14.41 -6.44
C HIS A 404 0.94 15.01 -7.62
N ILE A 405 0.66 14.52 -8.83
CA ILE A 405 1.44 14.85 -10.04
C ILE A 405 0.72 15.75 -11.03
N ALA A 406 -0.62 15.73 -11.04
CA ALA A 406 -1.43 16.48 -11.99
C ALA A 406 -2.86 16.64 -11.50
N ASP A 407 -3.64 17.46 -12.20
CA ASP A 407 -5.07 17.64 -11.95
C ASP A 407 -5.86 17.21 -13.19
N MET A 408 -6.97 16.49 -13.01
CA MET A 408 -7.81 15.98 -14.09
C MET A 408 -8.39 17.13 -14.92
N GLY A 409 -8.49 16.93 -16.23
CA GLY A 409 -8.97 17.98 -17.13
C GLY A 409 -9.65 17.44 -18.38
N ASN A 410 -9.65 18.29 -19.41
CA ASN A 410 -10.23 18.00 -20.72
C ASN A 410 -9.35 18.61 -21.85
N THR A 411 -8.02 18.53 -21.71
CA THR A 411 -7.09 19.13 -22.69
C THR A 411 -6.73 18.16 -23.82
N GLY A 412 -6.27 18.68 -24.96
CA GLY A 412 -5.92 17.84 -26.12
C GLY A 412 -7.15 17.28 -26.82
N ARG A 413 -7.07 16.05 -27.34
CA ARG A 413 -8.17 15.43 -28.07
C ARG A 413 -9.05 14.62 -27.12
N SER A 414 -9.92 15.33 -26.41
CA SER A 414 -10.84 14.76 -25.41
C SER A 414 -12.28 15.27 -25.64
N THR A 415 -13.28 14.44 -25.31
CA THR A 415 -14.71 14.76 -25.46
C THR A 415 -15.40 15.16 -24.16
N GLY A 416 -14.68 15.15 -23.04
CA GLY A 416 -15.21 15.49 -21.72
C GLY A 416 -14.16 15.26 -20.63
N THR A 417 -14.38 15.75 -19.42
CA THR A 417 -13.39 15.65 -18.34
C THR A 417 -13.10 14.20 -17.97
N HIS A 418 -11.86 13.76 -18.16
CA HIS A 418 -11.37 12.45 -17.75
C HIS A 418 -9.84 12.41 -17.67
N LEU A 419 -9.32 11.42 -16.96
CA LEU A 419 -7.93 11.01 -17.04
C LEU A 419 -7.81 9.89 -18.08
N HIS A 420 -6.94 10.07 -19.06
CA HIS A 420 -6.47 8.97 -19.90
C HIS A 420 -5.17 8.42 -19.31
N TYR A 421 -5.21 7.17 -18.86
CA TYR A 421 -4.12 6.50 -18.16
C TYR A 421 -3.58 5.32 -18.97
N GLU A 422 -2.28 5.33 -19.28
CA GLU A 422 -1.60 4.20 -19.93
C GLU A 422 -0.53 3.59 -19.02
N VAL A 423 -0.38 2.28 -19.11
CA VAL A 423 0.80 1.55 -18.64
C VAL A 423 1.49 0.97 -19.86
N ARG A 424 2.80 1.16 -19.96
CA ARG A 424 3.62 0.65 -21.05
C ARG A 424 4.79 -0.15 -20.48
N VAL A 425 5.02 -1.33 -21.03
CA VAL A 425 6.15 -2.19 -20.67
C VAL A 425 7.06 -2.28 -21.88
N ASN A 426 8.31 -1.86 -21.74
CA ASN A 426 9.30 -1.85 -22.82
C ASN A 426 8.77 -1.13 -24.08
N GLY A 427 8.08 0.00 -23.86
CA GLY A 427 7.49 0.83 -24.92
C GLY A 427 6.15 0.34 -25.49
N LYS A 428 5.69 -0.88 -25.16
CA LYS A 428 4.41 -1.44 -25.63
C LYS A 428 3.30 -1.16 -24.61
N ALA A 429 2.18 -0.63 -25.07
CA ALA A 429 1.00 -0.39 -24.22
C ALA A 429 0.37 -1.72 -23.79
N VAL A 430 0.11 -1.86 -22.50
CA VAL A 430 -0.53 -3.03 -21.87
C VAL A 430 -1.79 -2.58 -21.13
N ASN A 431 -2.69 -3.51 -20.84
CA ASN A 431 -3.93 -3.19 -20.13
C ASN A 431 -3.65 -2.75 -18.69
N PRO A 432 -3.87 -1.47 -18.31
CA PRO A 432 -3.60 -0.98 -16.96
C PRO A 432 -4.41 -1.68 -15.86
N MET A 433 -5.59 -2.22 -16.21
CA MET A 433 -6.45 -2.91 -15.25
C MET A 433 -5.84 -4.21 -14.72
N ILE A 434 -4.84 -4.78 -15.39
CA ILE A 434 -4.13 -5.97 -14.92
C ILE A 434 -3.40 -5.66 -13.60
N TYR A 435 -2.69 -4.53 -13.54
CA TYR A 435 -1.97 -4.08 -12.35
C TYR A 435 -2.93 -3.64 -11.24
N ILE A 436 -3.89 -2.78 -11.59
CA ILE A 436 -4.86 -2.24 -10.61
C ILE A 436 -5.66 -3.37 -9.95
N LYS A 437 -6.05 -4.41 -10.68
CA LYS A 437 -6.82 -5.53 -10.11
C LYS A 437 -5.96 -6.47 -9.29
N ALA A 438 -4.72 -6.75 -9.73
CA ALA A 438 -3.81 -7.62 -8.98
C ALA A 438 -3.58 -7.07 -7.56
N ALA A 439 -3.42 -5.75 -7.44
CA ALA A 439 -3.20 -5.07 -6.16
C ALA A 439 -4.38 -5.14 -5.19
N ARG A 440 -5.63 -5.19 -5.68
CA ARG A 440 -6.85 -5.15 -4.84
C ARG A 440 -6.99 -6.34 -3.90
N ASN A 441 -6.32 -7.46 -4.19
CA ASN A 441 -6.42 -8.68 -3.41
C ASN A 441 -5.28 -8.80 -2.39
N VAL A 442 -4.41 -7.79 -2.31
CA VAL A 442 -3.20 -7.79 -1.46
C VAL A 442 -3.12 -6.55 -0.57
N PHE A 443 -3.54 -5.38 -1.06
CA PHE A 443 -3.46 -4.10 -0.34
C PHE A 443 -4.82 -3.50 0.00
#